data_AF-A0A9P9QRF3-F1
#
_entry.id   AF-A0A9P9QRF3-F1
#
_cell.length_a   1.000
_cell.length_b   1.000
_cell.length_c   1.000
_cell.angle_alpha   90.00
_cell.angle_beta   90.00
_cell.angle_gamma   90.00
#
_symmetry.space_group_name_H-M   'P 1'
#
loop_
_entity.id
_entity.type
_entity.pdbx_description
1 polymer ?
#
loop_
_entity_poly.entity_id
_entity_poly.type
_entity_poly.pdbx_seq_one_letter_code
_entity_poly.pdbx_strand_id
1 'polypeptide(L)'
;MYRLLFIASVAHATMYDAGQVPLQMPGRDVVEQLTLTQDLRYVFPMNDAHGHARLESLGDIIEHPSSTTSSIIIDVPLDATLPGSVIFSANSSDSLEPAIWTSSASLIHLEHVGIRKGGMISMPTLYPAALSLDSPYISLPKEIFNVLLQAAETSFERNYVVHCALISRFPDLIFGVEAVDDSDENGDFEVQEVVVTPRQYVFETEGQCMLLARRAVSGRSVIGWAAVRGRKVVLDLGRERLGFF
;
A
#
# COMPACT_ATOMS: atom_id res chain seq x y z
N MET A 1 -0.10 62.80 66.67
CA MET A 1 -1.05 62.93 65.54
C MET A 1 -0.51 62.04 64.42
N TYR A 2 -1.08 60.83 64.30
CA TYR A 2 -0.59 59.78 63.39
C TYR A 2 -1.07 60.06 61.96
N ARG A 3 -0.16 60.01 60.98
CA ARG A 3 -0.50 59.83 59.57
C ARG A 3 0.25 58.62 59.03
N LEU A 4 -0.46 57.50 58.95
CA LEU A 4 -0.07 56.35 58.14
C LEU A 4 -0.18 56.74 56.67
N LEU A 5 0.88 56.50 55.90
CA LEU A 5 0.86 56.52 54.45
C LEU A 5 0.91 55.05 53.98
N PHE A 6 -0.23 54.54 53.53
CA PHE A 6 -0.32 53.27 52.83
C PHE A 6 0.17 53.47 51.39
N ILE A 7 1.30 52.86 51.04
CA ILE A 7 1.70 52.70 49.65
C ILE A 7 1.04 51.39 49.17
N ALA A 8 -0.03 51.53 48.41
CA ALA A 8 -0.68 50.41 47.73
C ALA A 8 0.12 50.06 46.47
N SER A 9 0.81 48.92 46.51
CA SER A 9 1.40 48.26 45.36
C SER A 9 0.29 47.66 44.48
N VAL A 10 0.02 48.28 43.33
CA VAL A 10 -0.82 47.67 42.28
C VAL A 10 0.09 46.81 41.40
N ALA A 11 0.23 45.54 41.77
CA ALA A 11 0.73 44.53 40.86
C ALA A 11 -0.34 44.33 39.78
N HIS A 12 -0.08 44.83 38.57
CA HIS A 12 -0.82 44.40 37.39
C HIS A 12 -0.46 42.94 37.14
N ALA A 13 -1.29 42.05 37.67
CA ALA A 13 -1.35 40.68 37.17
C ALA A 13 -1.86 40.77 35.73
N THR A 14 -0.94 40.74 34.77
CA THR A 14 -1.27 40.38 33.40
C THR A 14 -1.87 38.99 33.45
N MET A 15 -3.20 38.89 33.44
CA MET A 15 -3.89 37.64 33.20
C MET A 15 -3.28 37.04 31.96
N TYR A 16 -2.69 35.86 32.12
CA TYR A 16 -2.43 34.96 31.02
C TYR A 16 -3.77 34.75 30.31
N ASP A 17 -3.96 35.44 29.20
CA ASP A 17 -4.91 35.04 28.16
C ASP A 17 -4.27 33.82 27.49
N ALA A 18 -4.25 32.70 28.23
CA ALA A 18 -4.04 31.39 27.65
C ALA A 18 -5.31 31.12 26.85
N GLY A 19 -5.35 31.68 25.64
CA GLY A 19 -6.33 31.30 24.64
C GLY A 19 -6.35 29.79 24.60
N GLN A 20 -7.48 29.20 25.00
CA GLN A 20 -7.72 27.79 24.77
C GLN A 20 -7.53 27.57 23.27
N VAL A 21 -6.43 26.90 22.90
CA VAL A 21 -6.35 26.24 21.61
C VAL A 21 -7.51 25.26 21.62
N PRO A 22 -8.50 25.38 20.71
CA PRO A 22 -9.58 24.41 20.65
C PRO A 22 -8.94 23.02 20.60
N LEU A 23 -9.43 22.10 21.44
CA LEU A 23 -9.12 20.68 21.26
C LEU A 23 -9.42 20.37 19.80
N GLN A 24 -8.37 20.17 18.98
CA GLN A 24 -8.53 19.67 17.63
C GLN A 24 -9.32 18.37 17.80
N MET A 25 -10.55 18.35 17.28
CA MET A 25 -11.33 17.12 17.27
C MET A 25 -10.42 16.04 16.68
N PRO A 26 -10.37 14.82 17.27
CA PRO A 26 -9.63 13.74 16.64
C PRO A 26 -10.16 13.60 15.22
N GLY A 27 -9.27 13.81 14.24
CA GLY A 27 -9.65 13.68 12.84
C GLY A 27 -10.24 12.29 12.67
N ARG A 28 -11.48 12.23 12.18
CA ARG A 28 -12.20 10.97 12.04
C ARG A 28 -11.65 10.21 10.84
N ASP A 29 -11.42 8.92 11.02
CA ASP A 29 -11.13 8.03 9.90
C ASP A 29 -12.33 8.00 8.95
N VAL A 30 -12.07 8.22 7.67
CA VAL A 30 -13.07 8.14 6.60
C VAL A 30 -12.86 6.82 5.87
N VAL A 31 -13.90 5.99 5.82
CA VAL A 31 -13.85 4.69 5.16
C VAL A 31 -14.68 4.76 3.88
N GLU A 32 -14.03 4.54 2.75
CA GLU A 32 -14.65 4.48 1.43
C GLU A 32 -14.61 3.03 0.91
N GLN A 33 -15.69 2.59 0.28
CA GLN A 33 -15.77 1.24 -0.31
C GLN A 33 -15.21 1.23 -1.72
N LEU A 34 -14.45 0.19 -2.06
CA LEU A 34 -13.93 -0.03 -3.40
C LEU A 34 -14.73 -1.13 -4.11
N THR A 35 -15.13 -0.86 -5.35
CA THR A 35 -15.78 -1.87 -6.19
C THR A 35 -14.88 -2.23 -7.36
N LEU A 36 -14.73 -3.54 -7.61
CA LEU A 36 -14.00 -4.04 -8.77
C LEU A 36 -14.92 -4.04 -10.00
N THR A 37 -14.48 -3.38 -11.06
CA THR A 37 -15.17 -3.34 -12.34
C THR A 37 -14.87 -4.59 -13.19
N GLN A 38 -15.63 -4.77 -14.27
CA GLN A 38 -15.42 -5.88 -15.22
C GLN A 38 -14.05 -5.82 -15.94
N ASP A 39 -13.48 -4.63 -16.10
CA ASP A 39 -12.15 -4.42 -16.67
C ASP A 39 -11.02 -4.52 -15.62
N LEU A 40 -11.32 -5.08 -14.44
CA LEU A 40 -10.36 -5.35 -13.37
C LEU A 40 -9.73 -4.09 -12.76
N ARG A 41 -10.51 -3.01 -12.65
CA ARG A 41 -10.11 -1.75 -12.01
C ARG A 41 -10.93 -1.49 -10.76
N TYR A 42 -10.29 -0.93 -9.74
CA TYR A 42 -11.01 -0.47 -8.55
C TYR A 42 -11.43 0.98 -8.73
N VAL A 43 -12.68 1.28 -8.40
CA VAL A 43 -13.25 2.63 -8.48
C VAL A 43 -13.83 3.06 -7.13
N PHE A 44 -13.75 4.36 -6.87
CA PHE A 44 -14.35 5.01 -5.71
C PHE A 44 -15.82 5.37 -5.98
N PRO A 45 -16.68 5.38 -4.95
CA PRO A 45 -18.03 5.90 -5.07
C PRO A 45 -17.98 7.42 -5.31
N MET A 46 -18.65 7.89 -6.37
CA MET A 46 -18.61 9.30 -6.82
C MET A 46 -19.30 10.34 -5.90
N ASN A 47 -19.65 10.01 -4.66
CA ASN A 47 -20.49 10.86 -3.82
C ASN A 47 -19.83 11.22 -2.50
N ASP A 48 -19.06 12.30 -2.46
CA ASP A 48 -18.65 12.89 -1.19
C ASP A 48 -19.30 14.27 -0.99
N ALA A 49 -20.35 14.30 -0.19
CA ALA A 49 -20.85 15.51 0.46
C ALA A 49 -19.83 16.09 1.49
N HIS A 50 -18.62 15.52 1.57
CA HIS A 50 -17.62 15.74 2.61
C HIS A 50 -16.36 16.47 2.14
N GLY A 51 -16.23 16.78 0.83
CA GLY A 51 -15.20 17.69 0.31
C GLY A 51 -13.78 17.11 0.32
N HIS A 52 -13.64 15.79 0.22
CA HIS A 52 -12.36 15.14 -0.02
C HIS A 52 -11.96 15.31 -1.50
N ALA A 53 -10.68 15.07 -1.81
CA ALA A 53 -10.24 15.04 -3.20
C ALA A 53 -11.02 13.95 -3.94
N ARG A 54 -11.61 14.28 -5.09
CA ARG A 54 -12.24 13.27 -5.97
C ARG A 54 -11.16 12.36 -6.52
N LEU A 55 -10.96 11.22 -5.87
CA LEU A 55 -10.08 10.17 -6.35
C LEU A 55 -10.86 9.35 -7.38
N GLU A 56 -10.38 9.32 -8.62
CA GLU A 56 -10.97 8.50 -9.68
C GLU A 56 -10.38 7.08 -9.65
N SER A 57 -9.15 6.96 -9.17
CA SER A 57 -8.34 5.75 -9.19
C SER A 57 -7.53 5.55 -7.90
N LEU A 58 -7.07 4.32 -7.64
CA LEU A 58 -6.23 4.04 -6.48
C LEU A 58 -4.85 4.69 -6.62
N GLY A 59 -4.36 4.93 -7.85
CA GLY A 59 -3.11 5.64 -8.10
C GLY A 59 -3.17 7.12 -7.76
N ASP A 60 -4.34 7.75 -7.93
CA ASP A 60 -4.53 9.18 -7.62
C ASP A 60 -4.22 9.50 -6.15
N ILE A 61 -4.38 8.51 -5.26
CA ILE A 61 -4.09 8.63 -3.83
C ILE A 61 -2.64 9.08 -3.58
N ILE A 62 -1.70 8.52 -4.35
CA ILE A 62 -0.27 8.78 -4.18
C ILE A 62 0.07 10.18 -4.71
N GLU A 63 -0.60 10.60 -5.78
CA GLU A 63 -0.31 11.86 -6.47
C GLU A 63 -0.99 13.07 -5.81
N HIS A 64 -2.12 12.87 -5.13
CA HIS A 64 -2.94 13.94 -4.54
C HIS A 64 -3.32 13.65 -3.07
N PRO A 65 -2.34 13.52 -2.17
CA PRO A 65 -2.63 13.33 -0.75
C PRO A 65 -3.41 14.52 -0.18
N SER A 66 -4.48 14.25 0.57
CA SER A 66 -5.24 15.28 1.27
C SER A 66 -4.40 15.87 2.42
N SER A 67 -4.44 17.19 2.59
CA SER A 67 -3.68 17.89 3.64
C SER A 67 -4.10 17.54 5.07
N THR A 68 -5.26 16.89 5.26
CA THR A 68 -5.77 16.45 6.56
C THR A 68 -5.55 14.96 6.82
N THR A 69 -4.98 14.23 5.87
CA THR A 69 -4.77 12.78 5.95
C THR A 69 -3.30 12.49 6.20
N SER A 70 -3.00 11.77 7.27
CA SER A 70 -1.64 11.37 7.61
C SER A 70 -1.32 9.94 7.15
N SER A 71 -2.32 9.07 7.05
CA SER A 71 -2.13 7.73 6.51
C SER A 71 -3.35 7.24 5.73
N ILE A 72 -3.09 6.37 4.75
CA ILE A 72 -4.13 5.76 3.91
C ILE A 72 -3.94 4.26 3.93
N ILE A 73 -4.98 3.54 4.37
CA ILE A 73 -4.98 2.08 4.47
C ILE A 73 -5.87 1.52 3.38
N ILE A 74 -5.31 0.66 2.55
CA ILE A 74 -5.98 0.05 1.41
C ILE A 74 -6.10 -1.45 1.69
N ASP A 75 -7.34 -1.94 1.69
CA ASP A 75 -7.67 -3.36 1.86
C ASP A 75 -8.37 -3.86 0.61
N VAL A 76 -7.65 -4.67 -0.16
CA VAL A 76 -8.18 -5.32 -1.36
C VAL A 76 -8.45 -6.78 -1.00
N PRO A 77 -9.69 -7.26 -0.98
CA PRO A 77 -9.98 -8.62 -0.53
C PRO A 77 -9.43 -9.66 -1.52
N LEU A 78 -9.05 -10.82 -0.99
CA LEU A 78 -8.68 -11.95 -1.83
C LEU A 78 -9.87 -12.45 -2.64
N ASP A 79 -11.07 -12.42 -2.06
CA ASP A 79 -12.32 -12.76 -2.71
C ASP A 79 -12.90 -11.53 -3.43
N ALA A 80 -12.96 -11.60 -4.76
CA ALA A 80 -13.43 -10.50 -5.60
C ALA A 80 -14.95 -10.25 -5.49
N THR A 81 -15.70 -11.15 -4.85
CA THR A 81 -17.13 -10.94 -4.58
C THR A 81 -17.36 -10.00 -3.40
N LEU A 82 -16.33 -9.75 -2.59
CA LEU A 82 -16.37 -8.82 -1.47
C LEU A 82 -15.89 -7.44 -1.94
N PRO A 83 -16.50 -6.34 -1.44
CA PRO A 83 -15.98 -5.01 -1.67
C PRO A 83 -14.67 -4.81 -0.91
N GLY A 84 -13.74 -4.07 -1.51
CA GLY A 84 -12.56 -3.57 -0.80
C GLY A 84 -12.86 -2.29 -0.03
N SER A 85 -11.84 -1.74 0.63
CA SER A 85 -11.96 -0.47 1.33
C SER A 85 -10.69 0.35 1.30
N VAL A 86 -10.85 1.67 1.33
CA VAL A 86 -9.80 2.64 1.62
C VAL A 86 -10.17 3.41 2.88
N ILE A 87 -9.23 3.53 3.79
CA ILE A 87 -9.38 4.27 5.04
C ILE A 87 -8.42 5.46 4.98
N PHE A 88 -8.96 6.67 4.99
CA PHE A 88 -8.21 7.90 5.14
C PHE A 88 -8.17 8.23 6.63
N SER A 89 -7.01 8.08 7.25
CA SER A 89 -6.82 8.39 8.66
C SER A 89 -6.07 9.70 8.84
N ALA A 90 -6.56 10.53 9.75
CA ALA A 90 -5.89 11.74 10.20
C ALA A 90 -4.81 11.46 11.25
N ASN A 91 -4.74 10.23 11.77
CA ASN A 91 -3.69 9.80 12.70
C ASN A 91 -2.82 8.75 12.01
N SER A 92 -1.50 8.95 11.98
CA SER A 92 -0.57 7.91 11.53
C SER A 92 -0.56 6.83 12.61
N SER A 93 -1.17 5.67 12.35
CA SER A 93 -1.13 4.59 13.34
C SER A 93 0.27 3.97 13.35
N ASP A 94 1.05 4.30 14.37
CA ASP A 94 2.31 3.64 14.72
C ASP A 94 2.14 2.15 15.10
N SER A 95 0.90 1.65 15.18
CA SER A 95 0.59 0.34 15.77
C SER A 95 0.31 -0.77 14.76
N LEU A 96 0.70 -0.60 13.50
CA LEU A 96 0.55 -1.66 12.53
C LEU A 96 1.88 -2.43 12.50
N GLU A 97 1.94 -3.47 13.33
CA GLU A 97 3.03 -4.43 13.44
C GLU A 97 2.42 -5.84 13.30
N PRO A 98 3.03 -6.75 12.52
CA PRO A 98 4.29 -6.60 11.78
C PRO A 98 4.06 -6.09 10.33
N ALA A 99 4.67 -4.96 9.98
CA ALA A 99 4.69 -4.46 8.60
C ALA A 99 6.04 -4.65 7.93
N ILE A 100 6.05 -4.81 6.62
CA ILE A 100 7.24 -4.51 5.81
C ILE A 100 7.14 -3.04 5.39
N TRP A 101 7.92 -2.15 6.03
CA TRP A 101 7.97 -0.73 5.70
C TRP A 101 9.08 -0.43 4.69
N THR A 102 8.76 0.27 3.60
CA THR A 102 9.73 0.74 2.61
C THR A 102 10.09 2.20 2.86
N SER A 103 11.22 2.67 2.32
CA SER A 103 11.62 4.08 2.40
C SER A 103 10.82 5.03 1.49
N SER A 104 9.90 4.53 0.67
CA SER A 104 9.13 5.34 -0.27
C SER A 104 7.75 4.76 -0.58
N ALA A 105 6.73 5.64 -0.54
CA ALA A 105 5.34 5.31 -0.83
C ALA A 105 5.05 4.86 -2.28
N SER A 106 5.87 5.26 -3.27
CA SER A 106 5.59 5.05 -4.70
C SER A 106 6.63 4.21 -5.44
N LEU A 107 7.88 4.20 -4.94
CA LEU A 107 9.00 3.46 -5.50
C LEU A 107 9.49 2.44 -4.49
N ILE A 108 9.40 1.16 -4.85
CA ILE A 108 9.80 0.08 -3.96
C ILE A 108 11.18 -0.39 -4.39
N HIS A 109 12.18 -0.15 -3.53
CA HIS A 109 13.51 -0.70 -3.73
C HIS A 109 13.47 -2.21 -3.51
N LEU A 110 13.85 -2.93 -4.56
CA LEU A 110 13.92 -4.38 -4.55
C LEU A 110 15.39 -4.79 -4.65
N GLU A 111 15.81 -5.70 -3.78
CA GLU A 111 17.09 -6.38 -3.93
C GLU A 111 16.97 -7.43 -5.03
N HIS A 112 15.88 -8.21 -5.01
CA HIS A 112 15.67 -9.29 -5.97
C HIS A 112 14.19 -9.58 -6.23
N VAL A 113 13.91 -10.21 -7.37
CA VAL A 113 12.62 -10.81 -7.70
C VAL A 113 12.83 -12.29 -7.99
N GLY A 114 11.98 -13.13 -7.44
CA GLY A 114 12.11 -14.58 -7.55
C GLY A 114 10.80 -15.33 -7.62
N ILE A 115 10.95 -16.64 -7.75
CA ILE A 115 9.87 -17.61 -7.82
C ILE A 115 10.24 -18.81 -6.95
N ARG A 116 9.30 -19.25 -6.09
CA ARG A 116 9.55 -20.26 -5.06
C ARG A 116 8.55 -21.41 -5.11
N LYS A 117 9.05 -22.64 -5.27
CA LYS A 117 8.29 -23.89 -5.11
C LYS A 117 9.23 -25.02 -4.71
N GLY A 118 9.40 -25.25 -3.40
CA GLY A 118 10.38 -26.21 -2.87
C GLY A 118 11.84 -25.73 -2.95
N GLY A 119 12.20 -24.99 -4.00
CA GLY A 119 13.42 -24.18 -4.10
C GLY A 119 13.09 -22.78 -4.65
N MET A 120 14.06 -21.86 -4.57
CA MET A 120 13.91 -20.48 -5.03
C MET A 120 14.85 -20.20 -6.19
N ILE A 121 14.32 -19.59 -7.25
CA ILE A 121 15.09 -18.99 -8.32
C ILE A 121 14.82 -17.50 -8.24
N SER A 122 15.85 -16.71 -8.00
CA SER A 122 15.76 -15.26 -7.93
C SER A 122 16.78 -14.60 -8.84
N MET A 123 16.53 -13.34 -9.14
CA MET A 123 17.47 -12.50 -9.85
C MET A 123 17.50 -11.11 -9.23
N PRO A 124 18.66 -10.46 -9.20
CA PRO A 124 18.78 -9.12 -8.67
C PRO A 124 18.00 -8.13 -9.53
N THR A 125 17.48 -7.08 -8.90
CA THR A 125 16.79 -5.99 -9.57
C THR A 125 17.69 -4.77 -9.71
N LEU A 126 17.68 -4.17 -10.90
CA LEU A 126 18.49 -2.98 -11.20
C LEU A 126 17.71 -1.67 -11.03
N TYR A 127 16.38 -1.76 -10.98
CA TYR A 127 15.48 -0.60 -10.94
C TYR A 127 14.45 -0.79 -9.83
N PRO A 128 14.05 0.29 -9.12
CA PRO A 128 12.94 0.24 -8.19
C PRO A 128 11.64 -0.18 -8.89
N ALA A 129 10.87 -1.03 -8.23
CA ALA A 129 9.53 -1.37 -8.69
C ALA A 129 8.59 -0.18 -8.51
N ALA A 130 7.62 -0.05 -9.42
CA ALA A 130 6.51 0.88 -9.25
C ALA A 130 5.37 0.18 -8.51
N LEU A 131 4.78 0.84 -7.52
CA LEU A 131 3.44 0.48 -7.06
C LEU A 131 2.41 1.04 -8.04
N SER A 132 1.50 0.21 -8.54
CA SER A 132 0.43 0.63 -9.47
C SER A 132 -0.88 -0.02 -9.10
N LEU A 133 -1.62 0.61 -8.20
CA LEU A 133 -2.86 0.07 -7.67
C LEU A 133 -4.02 0.11 -8.68
N ASP A 134 -3.88 0.84 -9.80
CA ASP A 134 -4.88 0.87 -10.89
C ASP A 134 -4.76 -0.29 -11.87
N SER A 135 -3.66 -1.05 -11.78
CA SER A 135 -3.40 -2.18 -12.63
C SER A 135 -3.59 -3.48 -11.85
N PRO A 136 -4.30 -4.48 -12.39
CA PRO A 136 -4.33 -5.82 -11.80
C PRO A 136 -2.99 -6.52 -11.95
N TYR A 137 -2.11 -6.04 -12.83
CA TYR A 137 -0.98 -6.84 -13.29
C TYR A 137 0.29 -6.65 -12.47
N ILE A 138 0.92 -7.78 -12.17
CA ILE A 138 2.26 -7.87 -11.61
C ILE A 138 3.25 -8.01 -12.77
N SER A 139 4.10 -7.01 -12.98
CA SER A 139 5.14 -7.11 -14.01
C SER A 139 6.40 -7.73 -13.43
N LEU A 140 6.84 -8.82 -14.05
CA LEU A 140 7.99 -9.62 -13.63
C LEU A 140 9.14 -9.52 -14.63
N PRO A 141 10.40 -9.64 -14.17
CA PRO A 141 11.54 -9.86 -15.06
C PRO A 141 11.30 -11.04 -16.01
N LYS A 142 11.86 -10.96 -17.22
CA LYS A 142 11.59 -11.91 -18.30
C LYS A 142 11.86 -13.36 -17.88
N GLU A 143 12.96 -13.59 -17.20
CA GLU A 143 13.43 -14.91 -16.78
C GLU A 143 12.45 -15.52 -15.77
N ILE A 144 12.08 -14.76 -14.74
CA ILE A 144 11.08 -15.17 -13.73
C ILE A 144 9.71 -15.40 -14.38
N PHE A 145 9.30 -14.51 -15.28
CA PHE A 145 8.02 -14.64 -15.99
C PHE A 145 7.98 -15.91 -16.86
N ASN A 146 9.06 -16.24 -17.55
CA ASN A 146 9.15 -17.46 -18.36
C ASN A 146 9.04 -18.73 -17.50
N VAL A 147 9.69 -18.75 -16.33
CA VAL A 147 9.54 -19.88 -15.38
C VAL A 147 8.10 -20.00 -14.92
N LEU A 148 7.43 -18.88 -14.61
CA LEU A 148 6.01 -18.89 -14.24
C LEU A 148 5.14 -19.45 -15.36
N LEU A 149 5.33 -19.00 -16.61
CA LEU A 149 4.56 -19.51 -17.76
C LEU A 149 4.76 -21.01 -17.96
N GLN A 150 5.98 -21.50 -17.80
CA GLN A 150 6.29 -22.93 -17.89
C GLN A 150 5.59 -23.72 -16.77
N ALA A 151 5.63 -23.22 -15.52
CA ALA A 151 4.97 -23.85 -14.38
C ALA A 151 3.44 -23.82 -14.50
N ALA A 152 2.89 -22.81 -15.16
CA ALA A 152 1.46 -22.62 -15.35
C ALA A 152 0.91 -23.25 -16.65
N GLU A 153 1.77 -23.85 -17.47
CA GLU A 153 1.43 -24.47 -18.76
C GLU A 153 0.64 -23.53 -19.70
N THR A 154 0.99 -22.24 -19.71
CA THR A 154 0.29 -21.21 -20.48
C THR A 154 1.25 -20.32 -21.27
N SER A 155 0.71 -19.49 -22.15
CA SER A 155 1.48 -18.63 -23.05
C SER A 155 0.69 -17.38 -23.46
N PHE A 156 1.35 -16.50 -24.21
CA PHE A 156 0.70 -15.32 -24.79
C PHE A 156 -0.43 -15.72 -25.77
N GLU A 157 -0.23 -16.74 -26.59
CA GLU A 157 -1.23 -17.26 -27.54
C GLU A 157 -2.46 -17.83 -26.84
N ARG A 158 -2.30 -18.28 -25.59
CA ARG A 158 -3.40 -18.76 -24.74
C ARG A 158 -3.99 -17.66 -23.85
N ASN A 159 -3.65 -16.39 -24.12
CA ASN A 159 -4.06 -15.23 -23.33
C ASN A 159 -3.78 -15.38 -21.82
N TYR A 160 -2.75 -16.16 -21.46
CA TYR A 160 -2.38 -16.47 -20.08
C TYR A 160 -3.50 -17.15 -19.25
N VAL A 161 -4.42 -17.84 -19.92
CA VAL A 161 -5.45 -18.66 -19.28
C VAL A 161 -4.81 -19.93 -18.71
N VAL A 162 -5.24 -20.35 -17.52
CA VAL A 162 -4.71 -21.48 -16.77
C VAL A 162 -5.83 -22.37 -16.25
N HIS A 163 -5.49 -23.62 -15.92
CA HIS A 163 -6.44 -24.53 -15.29
C HIS A 163 -6.60 -24.20 -13.79
N CYS A 164 -7.80 -23.80 -13.37
CA CYS A 164 -8.11 -23.47 -11.97
C CYS A 164 -7.75 -24.59 -10.98
N ALA A 165 -7.88 -25.85 -11.39
CA ALA A 165 -7.53 -27.01 -10.55
C ALA A 165 -6.03 -27.11 -10.20
N LEU A 166 -5.16 -26.40 -10.92
CA LEU A 166 -3.71 -26.48 -10.76
C LEU A 166 -3.11 -25.33 -9.93
N ILE A 167 -3.93 -24.40 -9.40
CA ILE A 167 -3.46 -23.23 -8.64
C ILE A 167 -2.51 -23.64 -7.49
N SER A 168 -2.80 -24.74 -6.79
CA SER A 168 -1.96 -25.24 -5.68
C SER A 168 -0.57 -25.70 -6.12
N ARG A 169 -0.35 -25.98 -7.41
CA ARG A 169 0.95 -26.36 -7.96
C ARG A 169 1.80 -25.16 -8.36
N PHE A 170 1.18 -24.00 -8.53
CA PHE A 170 1.90 -22.82 -8.97
C PHE A 170 2.86 -22.34 -7.87
N PRO A 171 3.96 -21.68 -8.26
CA PRO A 171 4.96 -21.17 -7.32
C PRO A 171 4.53 -19.86 -6.67
N ASP A 172 5.13 -19.50 -5.54
CA ASP A 172 5.00 -18.15 -5.01
C ASP A 172 5.91 -17.19 -5.78
N LEU A 173 5.49 -15.94 -5.96
CA LEU A 173 6.35 -14.86 -6.46
C LEU A 173 6.95 -14.15 -5.26
N ILE A 174 8.25 -13.94 -5.27
CA ILE A 174 9.00 -13.37 -4.15
C ILE A 174 9.56 -12.02 -4.58
N PHE A 175 9.30 -10.99 -3.79
CA PHE A 175 9.92 -9.67 -3.95
C PHE A 175 10.74 -9.40 -2.69
N GLY A 176 12.06 -9.43 -2.80
CA GLY A 176 12.95 -9.02 -1.71
C GLY A 176 12.98 -7.50 -1.66
N VAL A 177 12.29 -6.93 -0.69
CA VAL A 177 12.11 -5.48 -0.50
C VAL A 177 13.14 -4.99 0.51
N GLU A 178 13.81 -3.89 0.18
CA GLU A 178 14.64 -3.16 1.15
C GLU A 178 13.71 -2.47 2.16
N ALA A 179 13.63 -3.04 3.35
CA ALA A 179 12.80 -2.56 4.43
C ALA A 179 13.58 -1.62 5.35
N VAL A 180 12.89 -0.61 5.86
CA VAL A 180 13.41 0.31 6.87
C VAL A 180 13.05 -0.25 8.24
N ASP A 181 14.06 -0.45 9.08
CA ASP A 181 13.84 -0.77 10.49
C ASP A 181 13.85 0.54 11.30
N ASP A 182 12.70 0.90 11.85
CA ASP A 182 12.56 2.08 12.72
C ASP A 182 13.36 1.93 14.04
N SER A 183 13.81 0.72 14.37
CA SER A 183 14.58 0.40 15.57
C SER A 183 16.09 0.39 15.38
N ASP A 184 16.59 0.44 14.15
CA ASP A 184 18.02 0.35 13.86
C ASP A 184 18.64 1.75 13.65
N GLU A 185 19.29 2.28 14.69
CA GLU A 185 19.92 3.61 14.69
C GLU A 185 21.07 3.74 13.67
N ASN A 186 21.53 2.63 13.09
CA ASN A 186 22.60 2.60 12.10
C ASN A 186 22.10 2.86 10.67
N GLY A 187 20.78 2.85 10.42
CA GLY A 187 20.20 3.08 9.10
C GLY A 187 20.50 1.98 8.08
N ASP A 188 20.81 0.77 8.55
CA ASP A 188 21.01 -0.39 7.68
C ASP A 188 19.63 -0.90 7.19
N PHE A 189 19.56 -1.26 5.91
CA PHE A 189 18.36 -1.85 5.32
C PHE A 189 18.37 -3.36 5.53
N GLU A 190 17.25 -3.93 6.00
CA GLU A 190 17.04 -5.37 5.98
C GLU A 190 16.24 -5.75 4.73
N VAL A 191 16.63 -6.86 4.08
CA VAL A 191 15.81 -7.39 2.98
C VAL A 191 14.71 -8.27 3.57
N GLN A 192 13.46 -7.83 3.41
CA GLN A 192 12.28 -8.60 3.79
C GLN A 192 11.52 -9.08 2.55
N GLU A 193 10.91 -10.27 2.62
CA GLU A 193 10.22 -10.88 1.47
C GLU A 193 8.73 -10.53 1.45
N VAL A 194 8.29 -9.79 0.43
CA VAL A 194 6.88 -9.74 0.05
C VAL A 194 6.56 -10.95 -0.80
N VAL A 195 5.88 -11.93 -0.19
CA VAL A 195 5.47 -13.19 -0.84
C VAL A 195 4.09 -13.04 -1.48
N VAL A 196 3.99 -13.21 -2.80
CA VAL A 196 2.71 -13.20 -3.53
C VAL A 196 2.34 -14.63 -3.94
N THR A 197 1.26 -15.15 -3.37
CA THR A 197 0.82 -16.53 -3.58
C THR A 197 0.00 -16.69 -4.88
N PRO A 198 -0.14 -17.92 -5.41
CA PRO A 198 -0.99 -18.19 -6.56
C PRO A 198 -2.42 -17.68 -6.44
N ARG A 199 -3.01 -17.68 -5.24
CA ARG A 199 -4.37 -17.16 -5.04
C ARG A 199 -4.50 -15.67 -5.30
N GLN A 200 -3.40 -14.93 -5.21
CA GLN A 200 -3.36 -13.50 -5.41
C GLN A 200 -3.19 -13.16 -6.90
N TYR A 201 -2.25 -13.82 -7.60
CA TYR A 201 -1.96 -13.53 -9.00
C TYR A 201 -2.73 -14.42 -10.01
N VAL A 202 -3.54 -15.38 -9.56
CA VAL A 202 -4.54 -16.07 -10.40
C VAL A 202 -5.91 -15.51 -10.07
N PHE A 203 -6.66 -15.15 -11.10
CA PHE A 203 -8.00 -14.58 -10.96
C PHE A 203 -9.01 -15.40 -11.76
N GLU A 204 -10.13 -15.76 -11.13
CA GLU A 204 -11.22 -16.48 -11.79
C GLU A 204 -12.26 -15.47 -12.26
N THR A 205 -12.54 -15.45 -13.55
CA THR A 205 -13.59 -14.64 -14.16
C THR A 205 -14.35 -15.49 -15.17
N GLU A 206 -15.68 -15.46 -15.10
CA GLU A 206 -16.55 -16.20 -16.03
C GLU A 206 -16.21 -17.71 -16.14
N GLY A 207 -15.75 -18.32 -15.05
CA GLY A 207 -15.36 -19.73 -14.99
C GLY A 207 -14.00 -20.05 -15.63
N GLN A 208 -13.20 -19.03 -15.97
CA GLN A 208 -11.83 -19.16 -16.46
C GLN A 208 -10.85 -18.55 -15.46
N CYS A 209 -9.74 -19.25 -15.20
CA CYS A 209 -8.64 -18.71 -14.42
C CYS A 209 -7.62 -18.06 -15.34
N MET A 210 -7.23 -16.82 -15.02
CA MET A 210 -6.23 -16.07 -15.76
C MET A 210 -5.07 -15.66 -14.86
N LEU A 211 -3.86 -15.65 -15.42
CA LEU A 211 -2.71 -15.06 -14.73
C LEU A 211 -2.78 -13.54 -14.79
N LEU A 212 -2.62 -12.91 -13.64
CA LEU A 212 -2.42 -11.47 -13.48
C LEU A 212 -0.92 -11.12 -13.43
N ALA A 213 -0.05 -11.98 -13.94
CA ALA A 213 1.37 -11.67 -14.13
C ALA A 213 1.66 -11.31 -15.60
N ARG A 214 2.55 -10.36 -15.83
CA ARG A 214 2.99 -9.92 -17.17
C ARG A 214 4.52 -9.79 -17.21
N ARG A 215 5.09 -9.84 -18.41
CA ARG A 215 6.50 -9.54 -18.61
C ARG A 215 6.74 -8.03 -18.47
N ALA A 216 7.76 -7.64 -17.71
CA ALA A 216 8.25 -6.27 -17.65
C ALA A 216 8.85 -5.85 -19.01
N VAL A 217 8.42 -4.70 -19.56
CA VAL A 217 8.86 -4.21 -20.88
C VAL A 217 10.22 -3.49 -20.81
N SER A 218 10.51 -2.80 -19.70
CA SER A 218 11.74 -2.01 -19.49
C SER A 218 12.66 -2.58 -18.41
N GLY A 219 12.44 -3.82 -17.98
CA GLY A 219 13.11 -4.40 -16.81
C GLY A 219 12.62 -3.85 -15.46
N ARG A 220 11.76 -2.82 -15.47
CA ARG A 220 11.10 -2.31 -14.28
C ARG A 220 9.92 -3.18 -13.90
N SER A 221 9.95 -3.73 -12.68
CA SER A 221 8.83 -4.46 -12.10
C SER A 221 7.71 -3.50 -11.71
N VAL A 222 6.48 -4.01 -11.74
CA VAL A 222 5.28 -3.28 -11.32
C VAL A 222 4.53 -4.17 -10.36
N ILE A 223 4.22 -3.64 -9.19
CA ILE A 223 3.41 -4.30 -8.17
C ILE A 223 1.99 -3.78 -8.34
N GLY A 224 1.16 -4.55 -9.06
CA GLY A 224 -0.26 -4.26 -9.26
C GLY A 224 -1.10 -4.60 -8.02
N TRP A 225 -2.40 -4.25 -8.05
CA TRP A 225 -3.30 -4.56 -6.93
C TRP A 225 -3.39 -6.07 -6.65
N ALA A 226 -3.19 -6.93 -7.66
CA ALA A 226 -3.19 -8.37 -7.46
C ALA A 226 -2.08 -8.86 -6.55
N ALA A 227 -0.93 -8.17 -6.48
CA ALA A 227 0.14 -8.55 -5.53
C ALA A 227 -0.27 -8.28 -4.08
N VAL A 228 -1.16 -7.32 -3.86
CA VAL A 228 -1.56 -6.82 -2.55
C VAL A 228 -2.98 -7.19 -2.15
N ARG A 229 -3.70 -7.97 -2.95
CA ARG A 229 -4.99 -8.50 -2.51
C ARG A 229 -4.82 -9.54 -1.40
N GLY A 230 -5.74 -9.57 -0.44
CA GLY A 230 -5.69 -10.40 0.76
C GLY A 230 -4.70 -9.91 1.82
N ARG A 231 -4.18 -8.69 1.68
CA ARG A 231 -3.30 -8.01 2.63
C ARG A 231 -3.65 -6.53 2.68
N LYS A 232 -3.27 -5.84 3.74
CA LYS A 232 -3.44 -4.38 3.82
C LYS A 232 -2.18 -3.70 3.33
N VAL A 233 -2.37 -2.59 2.63
CA VAL A 233 -1.30 -1.70 2.20
C VAL A 233 -1.50 -0.36 2.89
N VAL A 234 -0.43 0.21 3.43
CA VAL A 234 -0.49 1.50 4.12
C VAL A 234 0.44 2.48 3.46
N LEU A 235 -0.12 3.63 3.09
CA LEU A 235 0.62 4.80 2.67
C LEU A 235 0.70 5.72 3.88
N ASP A 236 1.85 5.76 4.53
CA ASP A 236 2.11 6.71 5.62
C ASP A 236 2.66 7.99 5.00
N LEU A 237 1.76 8.94 4.80
CA LEU A 237 2.04 10.21 4.14
C LEU A 237 2.89 11.13 5.03
N GLY A 238 2.81 10.96 6.35
CA GLY A 238 3.62 11.72 7.30
C GLY A 238 5.11 11.35 7.25
N ARG A 239 5.42 10.08 6.96
CA ARG A 239 6.78 9.55 6.84
C ARG A 239 7.19 9.18 5.40
N GLU A 240 6.32 9.46 4.43
CA GLU A 240 6.51 9.16 3.00
C GLU A 240 6.83 7.69 2.68
N ARG A 241 6.28 6.74 3.45
CA ARG A 241 6.60 5.30 3.37
C ARG A 241 5.42 4.41 3.01
N LEU A 242 5.72 3.20 2.51
CA LEU A 242 4.75 2.15 2.18
C LEU A 242 4.87 0.98 3.17
N GLY A 243 3.76 0.48 3.69
CA GLY A 243 3.70 -0.70 4.55
C GLY A 243 2.91 -1.84 3.92
N PHE A 244 3.38 -3.09 4.06
CA PHE A 244 2.63 -4.31 3.72
C PHE A 244 2.27 -5.13 4.97
N PHE A 245 1.00 -5.53 5.09
CA PHE A 245 0.38 -6.19 6.26
C PHE A 245 -0.38 -7.47 5.95
#